data_AF-A0A7W9AW01-F1
#
_entry.id   AF-A0A7W9AW01-F1
#
_cell.length_a   1.000
_cell.length_b   1.000
_cell.length_c   1.000
_cell.angle_alpha   90.00
_cell.angle_beta   90.00
_cell.angle_gamma   90.00
#
_symmetry.space_group_name_H-M   'P 1'
#
loop_
_entity.id
_entity.type
_entity.pdbx_description
1 polymer ?
#
loop_
_entity_poly.entity_id
_entity_poly.type
_entity_poly.pdbx_seq_one_letter_code
_entity_poly.pdbx_strand_id
1 'polypeptide(L)'
;MPSITETEGWRAARSIIMDIALTERTEFREDIRLVTKLVDGPRMLAVYVDDAFEKTNILISLSSLLEEFAGRDYALDYGAALRDINDDRFRRGKTVFPISFADEKGNPDNVIYISDWLARRAAMADEAAA
;
A
#
# COMPACT_ATOMS: atom_id res chain seq x y z
N MET A 1 23.02 19.53 5.43
CA MET A 1 22.16 19.38 6.62
C MET A 1 20.78 19.02 6.08
N PRO A 2 20.24 17.81 6.30
CA PRO A 2 18.82 17.60 6.04
C PRO A 2 18.09 18.51 7.02
N SER A 3 17.32 19.47 6.52
CA SER A 3 16.60 20.39 7.39
C SER A 3 15.61 19.59 8.22
N ILE A 4 15.44 20.01 9.47
CA ILE A 4 14.59 19.38 10.49
C ILE A 4 13.14 19.14 9.97
N THR A 5 12.73 19.83 8.90
CA THR A 5 11.43 19.71 8.22
C THR A 5 11.18 18.40 7.46
N GLU A 6 12.18 17.73 6.87
CA GLU A 6 11.97 16.46 6.14
C GLU A 6 11.89 15.26 7.09
N THR A 7 12.77 15.25 8.10
CA THR A 7 12.83 14.18 9.09
C THR A 7 11.56 14.12 9.96
N GLU A 8 10.96 15.28 10.25
CA GLU A 8 9.67 15.35 10.96
C GLU A 8 8.51 14.85 10.10
N GLY A 9 8.50 15.17 8.80
CA GLY A 9 7.51 14.68 7.84
C GLY A 9 7.51 13.16 7.72
N TRP A 10 8.70 12.55 7.63
CA TRP A 10 8.85 11.09 7.57
C TRP A 10 8.40 10.39 8.85
N ARG A 11 8.73 10.95 10.01
CA ARG A 11 8.27 10.42 11.31
C ARG A 11 6.75 10.50 11.44
N ALA A 12 6.15 11.61 11.00
CA ALA A 12 4.71 11.78 10.99
C ALA A 12 4.03 10.77 10.06
N ALA A 13 4.51 10.63 8.82
CA ALA A 13 3.98 9.65 7.87
C ALA A 13 4.03 8.23 8.41
N ARG A 14 5.17 7.81 8.98
CA ARG A 14 5.32 6.51 9.62
C ARG A 14 4.35 6.33 10.79
N SER A 15 4.21 7.35 11.63
CA SER A 15 3.29 7.31 12.77
C SER A 15 1.83 7.14 12.33
N ILE A 16 1.42 7.81 11.25
CA ILE A 16 0.07 7.69 10.68
C ILE A 16 -0.18 6.27 10.18
N ILE A 17 0.74 5.70 9.39
CA ILE A 17 0.60 4.32 8.88
C ILE A 17 0.53 3.31 10.02
N MET A 18 1.35 3.51 11.06
CA MET A 18 1.33 2.67 12.26
C MET A 18 0.01 2.80 13.04
N ASP A 19 -0.52 4.01 13.18
CA ASP A 19 -1.80 4.27 13.85
C ASP A 19 -2.96 3.57 13.11
N ILE A 20 -3.01 3.69 11.78
CA ILE A 20 -4.00 3.01 10.94
C ILE A 20 -3.94 1.48 11.17
N ALA A 21 -2.74 0.91 11.17
CA ALA A 21 -2.56 -0.53 11.35
C ALA A 21 -2.94 -1.01 12.76
N LEU A 22 -2.61 -0.24 13.80
CA LEU A 22 -2.86 -0.60 15.20
C LEU A 22 -4.30 -0.42 15.63
N THR A 23 -5.02 0.52 15.02
CA THR A 23 -6.39 0.87 15.38
C THR A 23 -7.44 0.16 14.52
N GLU A 24 -7.01 -0.59 13.49
CA GLU A 24 -7.86 -1.24 12.49
C GLU A 24 -8.93 -0.29 11.91
N ARG A 25 -8.66 1.02 11.92
CA ARG A 25 -9.57 2.03 11.38
C ARG A 25 -9.79 1.73 9.91
N THR A 26 -11.04 1.85 9.47
CA THR A 26 -11.43 1.71 8.06
C THR A 26 -11.55 3.06 7.36
N GLU A 27 -11.63 4.16 8.13
CA GLU A 27 -11.71 5.53 7.65
C GLU A 27 -10.37 6.26 7.89
N PHE A 28 -9.51 6.25 6.87
CA PHE A 28 -8.17 6.85 6.90
C PHE A 28 -7.80 7.56 5.60
N ARG A 29 -8.80 7.94 4.80
CA ARG A 29 -8.60 8.54 3.47
C ARG A 29 -7.76 9.82 3.52
N GLU A 30 -8.12 10.79 4.38
CA GLU A 30 -7.37 12.04 4.52
C GLU A 30 -5.99 11.82 5.14
N ASP A 31 -5.85 10.83 6.03
CA ASP A 31 -4.58 10.41 6.61
C ASP A 31 -3.62 9.95 5.51
N ILE A 32 -4.10 9.13 4.56
CA ILE A 32 -3.31 8.67 3.41
C ILE A 32 -3.01 9.81 2.42
N ARG A 33 -3.95 10.73 2.20
CA ARG A 33 -3.69 11.93 1.39
C ARG A 33 -2.60 12.82 1.99
N LEU A 34 -2.51 12.88 3.32
CA LEU A 34 -1.42 13.59 3.99
C LEU A 34 -0.11 12.82 3.86
N VAL A 35 -0.13 11.50 4.09
CA VAL A 35 1.05 10.63 3.95
C VAL A 35 1.67 10.75 2.56
N THR A 36 0.89 10.74 1.47
CA THR A 36 1.47 10.87 0.11
C THR A 36 2.19 12.19 -0.14
N LYS A 37 1.91 13.24 0.64
CA LYS A 37 2.62 14.52 0.58
C LYS A 37 3.86 14.57 1.47
N LEU A 38 3.92 13.72 2.49
CA LEU A 38 4.99 13.70 3.50
C LEU A 38 6.07 12.67 3.20
N VAL A 39 5.81 11.72 2.31
CA VAL A 39 6.75 10.65 1.96
C VAL A 39 7.48 10.99 0.67
N ASP A 40 8.81 10.83 0.68
CA ASP A 40 9.70 11.11 -0.46
C ASP A 40 9.46 10.23 -1.70
N GLY A 41 8.67 9.17 -1.56
CA GLY A 41 8.35 8.29 -2.67
C GLY A 41 7.71 6.96 -2.27
N PRO A 42 7.25 6.20 -3.27
CA PRO A 42 6.46 4.98 -3.06
C PRO A 42 7.22 3.90 -2.27
N ARG A 43 8.54 3.82 -2.44
CA ARG A 43 9.39 2.87 -1.71
C ARG A 43 9.43 3.13 -0.21
N MET A 44 9.51 4.39 0.21
CA MET A 44 9.50 4.75 1.64
C MET A 44 8.15 4.43 2.28
N LEU A 45 7.06 4.64 1.55
CA LEU A 45 5.72 4.25 2.00
C LEU A 45 5.62 2.72 2.18
N ALA A 46 6.16 1.94 1.25
CA ALA A 46 6.19 0.47 1.35
C ALA A 46 6.97 -0.02 2.59
N VAL A 47 8.07 0.65 2.95
CA VAL A 47 8.82 0.38 4.18
C VAL A 47 7.97 0.65 5.43
N TYR A 48 7.17 1.73 5.44
CA TYR A 48 6.29 2.00 6.59
C TYR A 48 5.16 0.99 6.73
N VAL A 49 4.62 0.49 5.60
CA VAL A 49 3.63 -0.58 5.60
C VAL A 49 4.23 -1.90 6.06
N ASP A 50 5.46 -2.23 5.65
CA ASP A 50 6.20 -3.39 6.16
C ASP A 50 6.43 -3.32 7.67
N ASP A 51 6.89 -2.17 8.16
CA ASP A 51 7.09 -1.89 9.59
C ASP A 51 5.78 -2.09 10.39
N ALA A 52 4.66 -1.65 9.83
CA ALA A 52 3.35 -1.80 10.44
C ALA A 52 2.91 -3.27 10.44
N PHE A 53 3.05 -3.96 9.31
CA PHE A 53 2.74 -5.37 9.18
C PHE A 53 3.59 -6.24 10.13
N GLU A 54 4.87 -5.95 10.32
CA GLU A 54 5.74 -6.67 11.25
C GLU A 54 5.19 -6.65 12.70
N LYS A 55 4.47 -5.58 13.07
CA LYS A 55 3.91 -5.42 14.42
C LYS A 55 2.50 -5.93 14.57
N THR A 56 1.67 -5.78 13.54
CA THR A 56 0.23 -6.05 13.62
C THR A 56 -0.15 -7.34 12.92
N ASN A 57 0.69 -7.85 12.01
CA ASN A 57 0.38 -8.91 11.06
C ASN A 57 -0.84 -8.59 10.17
N ILE A 58 -1.14 -7.29 10.00
CA ILE A 58 -2.25 -6.79 9.19
C ILE A 58 -1.68 -5.95 8.06
N LEU A 59 -2.00 -6.32 6.81
CA LEU A 59 -1.59 -5.56 5.64
C LEU A 59 -2.64 -4.50 5.31
N ILE A 60 -2.22 -3.23 5.32
CA ILE A 60 -3.09 -2.11 4.94
C ILE A 60 -3.16 -2.01 3.42
N SER A 61 -4.37 -2.07 2.86
CA SER A 61 -4.60 -1.83 1.43
C SER A 61 -4.66 -0.33 1.14
N LEU A 62 -3.64 0.18 0.44
CA LEU A 62 -3.52 1.61 0.11
C LEU A 62 -3.69 1.90 -1.38
N SER A 63 -3.65 0.89 -2.25
CA SER A 63 -3.40 1.07 -3.69
C SER A 63 -4.41 1.98 -4.39
N SER A 64 -5.71 1.83 -4.10
CA SER A 64 -6.75 2.70 -4.68
C SER A 64 -6.64 4.15 -4.22
N LEU A 65 -6.21 4.39 -2.98
CA LEU A 65 -6.00 5.74 -2.44
C LEU A 65 -4.71 6.37 -3.01
N LEU A 66 -3.67 5.55 -3.24
CA LEU A 66 -2.44 6.03 -3.86
C LEU A 66 -2.63 6.39 -5.33
N GLU A 67 -3.38 5.59 -6.08
CA GLU A 67 -3.73 5.93 -7.47
C GLU A 67 -4.52 7.24 -7.52
N GLU A 68 -5.46 7.42 -6.60
CA GLU A 68 -6.25 8.65 -6.52
C GLU A 68 -5.40 9.89 -6.17
N PHE A 69 -4.54 9.79 -5.15
CA PHE A 69 -3.86 10.97 -4.60
C PHE A 69 -2.49 11.27 -5.18
N ALA A 70 -1.78 10.24 -5.67
CA ALA A 70 -0.41 10.35 -6.17
C ALA A 70 -0.26 9.88 -7.62
N GLY A 71 -1.34 9.34 -8.22
CA GLY A 71 -1.37 8.87 -9.59
C GLY A 71 -0.99 7.40 -9.74
N ARG A 72 -1.30 6.86 -10.92
CA ARG A 72 -1.12 5.44 -11.25
C ARG A 72 0.34 4.98 -11.18
N ASP A 73 1.27 5.78 -11.68
CA ASP A 73 2.69 5.42 -11.69
C ASP A 73 3.24 5.26 -10.26
N TYR A 74 2.86 6.17 -9.35
CA TYR A 74 3.21 6.08 -7.94
C TYR A 74 2.65 4.80 -7.30
N ALA A 75 1.39 4.46 -7.59
CA ALA A 75 0.76 3.25 -7.07
C ALA A 75 1.43 1.96 -7.59
N LEU A 76 1.85 1.95 -8.86
CA LEU A 76 2.59 0.83 -9.45
C LEU A 76 3.97 0.66 -8.82
N ASP A 77 4.73 1.75 -8.66
CA ASP A 77 6.03 1.73 -8.00
C ASP A 77 5.94 1.30 -6.54
N TYR A 78 4.85 1.66 -5.85
CA TYR A 78 4.57 1.19 -4.49
C TYR A 78 4.33 -0.32 -4.45
N GLY A 79 3.53 -0.84 -5.40
CA GLY A 79 3.31 -2.29 -5.53
C GLY A 79 4.60 -3.06 -5.82
N ALA A 80 5.46 -2.52 -6.70
CA ALA A 80 6.78 -3.10 -6.97
C ALA A 80 7.66 -3.12 -5.71
N ALA A 81 7.69 -2.03 -4.93
CA ALA A 81 8.44 -1.98 -3.69
C ALA A 81 7.92 -2.97 -2.63
N LEU A 82 6.60 -3.16 -2.50
CA LEU A 82 6.03 -4.17 -1.61
C LEU A 82 6.42 -5.59 -2.02
N ARG A 83 6.49 -5.87 -3.33
CA ARG A 83 6.94 -7.16 -3.83
C ARG A 83 8.40 -7.44 -3.44
N ASP A 84 9.29 -6.48 -3.69
CA ASP A 84 10.72 -6.61 -3.33
C ASP A 84 10.90 -6.86 -1.83
N ILE A 85 10.11 -6.17 -1.01
CA ILE A 85 10.09 -6.37 0.45
C ILE A 85 9.59 -7.77 0.78
N ASN A 86 8.48 -8.23 0.17
CA ASN A 86 7.93 -9.55 0.45
C ASN A 86 8.89 -10.69 0.07
N ASP A 87 9.61 -10.53 -1.04
CA ASP A 87 10.66 -11.46 -1.47
C ASP A 87 11.84 -11.48 -0.48
N ASP A 88 12.21 -10.34 0.12
CA ASP A 88 13.18 -10.28 1.21
C ASP A 88 12.67 -10.95 2.50
N ARG A 89 11.40 -10.70 2.88
CA ARG A 89 10.75 -11.36 4.02
C ARG A 89 10.78 -12.87 3.88
N PHE A 90 10.40 -13.39 2.72
CA PHE A 90 10.45 -14.82 2.40
C PHE A 90 11.87 -15.38 2.52
N ARG A 91 12.86 -14.73 1.89
CA ARG A 91 14.28 -15.14 1.98
C ARG A 91 14.82 -15.15 3.41
N ARG A 92 14.30 -14.28 4.27
CA ARG A 92 14.66 -14.17 5.69
C ARG A 92 13.85 -15.08 6.62
N GLY A 93 12.92 -15.87 6.09
CA GLY A 93 12.04 -16.73 6.89
C GLY A 93 11.04 -15.96 7.76
N LYS A 94 10.72 -14.72 7.39
CA LYS A 94 9.69 -13.91 8.05
C LYS A 94 8.31 -14.22 7.47
N THR A 95 7.25 -13.92 8.22
CA THR A 95 5.87 -13.96 7.72
C THR A 95 5.74 -13.08 6.48
N VAL A 96 5.36 -13.67 5.35
CA VAL A 96 5.10 -12.93 4.11
C VAL A 96 3.76 -12.21 4.19
N PHE A 97 3.62 -11.12 3.43
CA PHE A 97 2.34 -10.46 3.24
C PHE A 97 1.32 -11.47 2.67
N PRO A 98 0.06 -11.43 3.13
CA PRO A 98 -0.99 -12.35 2.67
C PRO A 98 -1.57 -11.93 1.30
N ILE A 99 -0.69 -11.58 0.36
CA ILE A 99 -1.05 -11.21 -1.01
C ILE A 99 -0.24 -12.04 -1.99
N SER A 100 -0.92 -12.53 -3.03
CA SER A 100 -0.24 -13.17 -4.15
C SER A 100 0.27 -12.09 -5.09
N PHE A 101 1.57 -12.09 -5.36
CA PHE A 101 2.20 -11.29 -6.41
C PHE A 101 2.38 -12.10 -7.69
N ALA A 102 1.72 -13.26 -7.78
CA ALA A 102 1.66 -14.09 -8.96
C ALA A 102 0.24 -14.63 -9.20
N ASP A 103 -0.17 -14.74 -10.46
CA ASP A 103 -1.45 -15.31 -10.83
C ASP A 103 -1.40 -16.85 -10.68
N GLU A 104 -2.52 -17.54 -10.92
CA GLU A 104 -2.61 -19.01 -10.88
C GLU A 104 -1.63 -19.73 -11.82
N LYS A 105 -0.97 -19.00 -12.74
CA LYS A 105 -0.02 -19.51 -13.73
C LYS A 105 1.42 -19.10 -13.42
N GLY A 106 1.68 -18.41 -12.30
CA GLY A 106 3.02 -17.98 -11.90
C GLY A 106 3.52 -16.72 -12.60
N ASN A 107 2.64 -15.98 -13.30
CA ASN A 107 3.00 -14.68 -13.88
C ASN A 107 2.97 -13.60 -12.82
N PRO A 108 3.88 -12.61 -12.84
CA PRO A 108 3.82 -11.40 -12.01
C PRO A 108 2.42 -10.78 -11.94
N ASP A 109 1.73 -11.00 -10.82
CA ASP A 109 0.41 -10.47 -10.50
C ASP A 109 0.55 -9.31 -9.52
N ASN A 110 1.23 -8.28 -9.97
CA ASN A 110 1.46 -7.08 -9.17
C ASN A 110 0.34 -6.04 -9.39
N VAL A 111 -0.68 -6.35 -10.21
CA VAL A 111 -1.60 -5.38 -10.83
C VAL A 111 -3.07 -5.85 -10.86
N ILE A 112 -3.42 -7.10 -10.51
CA ILE A 112 -4.81 -7.58 -10.58
C ILE A 112 -5.67 -7.11 -9.39
N TYR A 113 -5.12 -6.43 -8.38
CA TYR A 113 -5.93 -5.92 -7.26
C TYR A 113 -6.64 -4.58 -7.48
N ILE A 114 -6.40 -3.85 -8.57
CA ILE A 114 -7.12 -2.58 -8.83
C ILE A 114 -8.02 -2.68 -10.06
N SER A 115 -7.52 -3.17 -11.19
CA SER A 115 -8.33 -3.26 -12.42
C SER A 115 -9.40 -4.35 -12.37
N ASP A 116 -9.10 -5.51 -11.75
CA ASP A 116 -10.04 -6.64 -11.71
C ASP A 116 -11.16 -6.42 -10.69
N TRP A 117 -10.87 -5.71 -9.59
CA TRP A 117 -11.88 -5.24 -8.64
C TRP A 117 -12.77 -4.13 -9.24
N LEU A 118 -12.20 -3.17 -10.01
CA LEU A 118 -12.97 -2.14 -10.71
C LEU A 118 -13.85 -2.73 -11.83
N ALA A 119 -13.36 -3.72 -12.58
CA ALA A 119 -14.12 -4.41 -13.61
C ALA A 119 -15.31 -5.19 -13.02
N ARG A 120 -15.12 -5.89 -11.90
CA ARG A 120 -16.20 -6.60 -11.20
C ARG A 120 -17.23 -5.64 -10.60
N ARG A 121 -16.81 -4.46 -10.13
CA ARG A 121 -17.73 -3.45 -9.57
C ARG A 121 -18.56 -2.72 -10.62
N ALA A 122 -17.98 -2.47 -11.81
CA ALA A 122 -18.69 -1.89 -12.94
C ALA A 122 -19.78 -2.84 -13.47
N ALA A 123 -19.45 -4.13 -13.62
CA ALA A 123 -20.42 -5.15 -14.05
C ALA A 123 -21.61 -5.27 -13.08
N MET A 124 -21.36 -5.26 -11.76
CA MET A 124 -22.43 -5.31 -10.75
C MET A 124 -23.28 -4.03 -10.70
N ALA A 125 -22.73 -2.87 -11.05
CA ALA A 125 -23.45 -1.61 -11.08
C ALA A 125 -24.35 -1.48 -12.32
N ASP A 126 -23.89 -1.98 -13.47
CA ASP A 126 -24.68 -2.05 -14.70
C ASP A 126 -25.82 -3.08 -14.58
N GLU A 127 -25.57 -4.22 -13.91
CA GLU A 127 -26.61 -5.22 -13.61
C GLU A 127 -27.65 -4.72 -12.58
N ALA A 128 -27.27 -3.82 -11.68
CA ALA A 128 -28.19 -3.21 -10.72
C ALA A 128 -28.96 -2.00 -11.27
N ALA A 129 -28.52 -1.46 -12.42
CA ALA A 129 -29.14 -0.32 -13.11
C ALA A 129 -30.01 -0.73 -14.32
N ALA A 130 -30.03 -2.02 -14.66
CA ALA A 130 -30.88 -2.65 -15.68
C ALA A 130 -32.13 -3.30 -15.05
#